data_AF-A0A2T5K4D7-F1
#
_entry.id   AF-A0A2T5K4D7-F1
#
_cell.length_a   1.000
_cell.length_b   1.000
_cell.length_c   1.000
_cell.angle_alpha   90.00
_cell.angle_beta   90.00
_cell.angle_gamma   90.00
#
_symmetry.space_group_name_H-M   'P 1'
#
loop_
_entity.id
_entity.type
_entity.pdbx_description
1 polymer ?
#
loop_
_entity_poly.entity_id
_entity_poly.type
_entity_poly.pdbx_seq_one_letter_code
_entity_poly.pdbx_strand_id
1 'polypeptide(L)'
;MELRVKRTDFSEESTIGELLVNDQFECYTLEDKVRPVKIAGKTAIPAGRYEVVISFSQRFQRPLPLLLNVPNFEGIRIHPGNKAANTEGCILVGETKSADFVGQSRVAFDRLFEKLKVAAVTEKIFMEIA
;
A
#
# COMPACT_ATOMS: atom_id res chain seq x y z
N MET A 1 5.23 -3.09 -15.08
CA MET A 1 4.89 -1.83 -14.40
C MET A 1 5.63 -1.78 -13.08
N GLU A 2 6.28 -0.66 -12.78
CA GLU A 2 6.96 -0.46 -11.50
C GLU A 2 6.17 0.52 -10.63
N LEU A 3 5.94 0.12 -9.39
CA LEU A 3 5.40 0.94 -8.32
C LEU A 3 6.52 1.24 -7.33
N ARG A 4 6.49 2.42 -6.72
CA ARG A 4 7.43 2.78 -5.66
C ARG A 4 6.70 3.49 -4.54
N VAL A 5 6.78 2.95 -3.33
CA VAL A 5 6.41 3.68 -2.10
C VAL A 5 7.67 4.33 -1.57
N LYS A 6 7.67 5.65 -1.52
CA LYS A 6 8.71 6.46 -0.88
C LYS A 6 8.16 6.98 0.44
N ARG A 7 8.67 6.50 1.57
CA ARG A 7 8.24 6.97 2.90
C ARG A 7 8.76 8.38 3.17
N THR A 8 7.88 9.27 3.62
CA THR A 8 8.16 10.71 3.76
C THR A 8 7.98 11.22 5.18
N ASP A 9 6.98 10.73 5.92
CA ASP A 9 6.66 11.22 7.25
C ASP A 9 6.53 10.04 8.22
N PHE A 10 7.26 10.11 9.34
CA PHE A 10 7.30 9.07 10.36
C PHE A 10 6.79 9.66 11.68
N SER A 11 5.78 9.02 12.26
CA SER A 11 5.25 9.38 13.56
C SER A 11 5.29 8.18 14.52
N GLU A 12 4.81 8.37 15.74
CA GLU A 12 4.62 7.26 16.69
C GLU A 12 3.46 6.33 16.30
N GLU A 13 2.52 6.82 15.50
CA GLU A 13 1.30 6.10 15.12
C GLU A 13 1.41 5.44 13.74
N SER A 14 2.06 6.09 12.78
CA SER A 14 1.99 5.71 11.37
C SER A 14 3.24 6.05 10.57
N THR A 15 3.24 5.60 9.31
CA THR A 15 4.22 6.01 8.32
C THR A 15 3.49 6.44 7.06
N ILE A 16 3.65 7.70 6.67
CA ILE A 16 3.10 8.26 5.44
C ILE A 16 4.17 8.19 4.35
N GLY A 17 3.73 7.92 3.12
CA GLY A 17 4.58 7.99 1.95
C GLY A 17 3.87 8.52 0.72
N GLU A 18 4.61 8.48 -0.38
CA GLU A 18 4.15 8.76 -1.73
C GLU A 18 4.24 7.47 -2.53
N LEU A 19 3.15 7.07 -3.18
CA LEU A 19 3.15 6.02 -4.19
C LEU A 19 3.42 6.66 -5.55
N LEU A 20 4.38 6.11 -6.27
CA LEU A 20 4.69 6.45 -7.64
C LEU A 20 4.36 5.26 -8.55
N VAL A 21 3.87 5.54 -9.75
CA VAL A 21 3.68 4.57 -10.83
C VAL A 21 4.62 4.98 -11.96
N ASN A 22 5.61 4.15 -12.28
CA ASN A 22 6.67 4.45 -13.26
C ASN A 22 7.28 5.86 -13.03
N ASP A 23 7.73 6.10 -11.80
CA ASP A 23 8.35 7.35 -11.31
C ASP A 23 7.48 8.62 -11.37
N GLN A 24 6.19 8.49 -11.65
CA GLN A 24 5.23 9.59 -11.57
C GLN A 24 4.40 9.47 -10.30
N PHE A 25 4.26 10.58 -9.56
CA PHE A 25 3.41 10.62 -8.37
C PHE A 25 1.99 10.14 -8.71
N GLU A 26 1.53 9.13 -7.96
CA GLU A 26 0.19 8.59 -8.09
C GLU A 26 -0.69 9.06 -6.94
N CYS A 27 -0.30 8.83 -5.70
CA CYS A 27 -1.09 9.18 -4.52
C CYS A 27 -0.25 9.12 -3.24
N TYR A 28 -0.83 9.52 -2.10
CA TYR A 28 -0.21 9.30 -0.80
C TYR A 28 -0.54 7.92 -0.26
N THR A 29 0.36 7.39 0.58
CA THR A 29 0.16 6.13 1.31
C THR A 29 0.12 6.35 2.82
N LEU A 30 -0.53 5.43 3.53
CA LEU A 30 -0.46 5.34 4.99
C LEU A 30 -0.27 3.86 5.38
N GLU A 31 0.78 3.62 6.14
CA GLU A 31 1.15 2.31 6.71
C GLU A 31 1.17 2.41 8.24
N ASP A 32 1.19 1.27 8.92
CA ASP A 32 1.62 1.19 10.31
C ASP A 32 3.03 1.80 10.50
N LYS A 33 3.38 2.18 11.73
CA LYS A 33 4.76 2.61 12.06
C LYS A 33 5.80 1.52 11.71
N VAL A 34 6.93 1.95 11.14
CA VAL A 34 8.11 1.08 10.93
C VAL A 34 8.70 0.65 12.28
N ARG A 35 8.94 -0.65 12.44
CA ARG A 35 9.52 -1.22 13.67
C ARG A 35 10.64 -2.21 13.35
N PRO A 36 11.67 -2.33 14.20
CA PRO A 36 12.70 -3.36 14.05
C PRO A 36 12.16 -4.76 14.33
N VAL A 37 11.15 -4.87 15.20
CA VAL A 37 10.49 -6.13 15.55
C VAL A 37 9.03 -6.05 15.18
N LYS A 38 8.55 -7.06 14.45
CA LYS A 38 7.17 -7.12 13.98
C LYS A 38 6.19 -7.32 15.13
N ILE A 39 5.17 -6.48 15.17
CA ILE A 39 3.96 -6.63 15.97
C ILE A 39 2.80 -6.81 14.99
N ALA A 40 2.03 -7.90 15.15
CA ALA A 40 0.91 -8.20 14.26
C ALA A 40 -0.08 -7.01 14.22
N GLY A 41 -0.40 -6.55 13.01
CA GLY A 41 -1.33 -5.43 12.76
C GLY A 41 -0.89 -4.07 13.28
N LYS A 42 0.41 -3.90 13.60
CA LYS A 42 0.98 -2.64 14.12
C LYS A 42 2.39 -2.37 13.59
N THR A 43 2.75 -2.94 12.45
CA THR A 43 4.10 -2.82 11.88
C THR A 43 4.03 -2.70 10.37
N ALA A 44 4.72 -1.68 9.84
CA ALA A 44 4.85 -1.47 8.41
C ALA A 44 5.52 -2.66 7.72
N ILE A 45 5.29 -2.79 6.42
CA ILE A 45 5.94 -3.79 5.58
C ILE A 45 7.45 -3.50 5.53
N PRO A 46 8.34 -4.51 5.56
CA PRO A 46 9.77 -4.26 5.44
C PRO A 46 10.11 -3.59 4.10
N ALA A 47 11.11 -2.71 4.09
CA ALA A 47 11.65 -2.19 2.84
C ALA A 47 12.14 -3.34 1.95
N GLY A 48 11.97 -3.21 0.64
CA GLY A 48 12.25 -4.29 -0.32
C GLY A 48 11.44 -4.16 -1.60
N ARG A 49 11.60 -5.15 -2.48
CA ARG A 49 10.88 -5.22 -3.76
C ARG A 49 10.02 -6.47 -3.82
N TYR A 50 8.72 -6.28 -4.03
CA TYR A 50 7.71 -7.33 -3.99
C TYR A 50 6.95 -7.41 -5.31
N GLU A 51 6.59 -8.62 -5.73
CA GLU A 51 5.63 -8.79 -6.84
C GLU A 51 4.22 -8.47 -6.34
N VAL A 52 3.45 -7.73 -7.14
CA VAL A 52 2.07 -7.36 -6.84
C VAL A 52 1.16 -8.06 -7.83
N VAL A 53 0.17 -8.78 -7.31
CA VAL A 53 -0.86 -9.46 -8.11
C VAL A 53 -2.24 -8.98 -7.71
N ILE A 54 -3.22 -9.10 -8.60
CA ILE A 54 -4.62 -8.88 -8.26
C ILE A 54 -5.23 -10.22 -7.89
N SER A 55 -5.75 -10.33 -6.66
CA SER A 55 -6.41 -11.54 -6.17
C SER A 55 -7.69 -11.20 -5.41
N PHE A 56 -8.65 -12.12 -5.41
CA PHE A 56 -9.87 -11.95 -4.62
C PHE A 56 -9.54 -11.94 -3.12
N SER A 57 -10.07 -10.95 -2.40
CA SER A 57 -9.96 -10.87 -0.95
C SER A 57 -11.21 -11.41 -0.27
N GLN A 58 -11.06 -12.46 0.55
CA GLN A 58 -12.18 -12.99 1.35
C GLN A 58 -12.65 -12.00 2.43
N ARG A 59 -11.77 -11.12 2.92
CA ARG A 59 -12.15 -10.09 3.90
C ARG A 59 -12.99 -8.99 3.27
N PHE A 60 -12.55 -8.47 2.12
CA PHE A 60 -13.19 -7.32 1.47
C PHE A 60 -14.23 -7.71 0.41
N GLN A 61 -14.38 -9.02 0.14
CA GLN A 61 -15.31 -9.57 -0.85
C GLN A 61 -15.18 -8.95 -2.25
N ARG A 62 -13.93 -8.65 -2.65
CA ARG A 62 -13.60 -8.07 -3.96
C ARG A 62 -12.14 -8.31 -4.36
N PRO A 63 -11.79 -8.22 -5.65
CA PRO A 63 -10.40 -8.21 -6.10
C PRO A 63 -9.63 -7.01 -5.53
N LEU A 64 -8.43 -7.26 -5.03
CA LEU A 64 -7.53 -6.23 -4.51
C LEU A 64 -6.07 -6.56 -4.88
N PRO A 65 -5.19 -5.55 -5.01
CA PRO A 65 -3.75 -5.77 -5.10
C PRO A 65 -3.24 -6.47 -3.85
N LEU A 66 -2.39 -7.49 -4.02
CA LEU A 66 -1.76 -8.32 -3.00
C LEU A 66 -0.25 -8.33 -3.25
N LEU A 67 0.54 -7.99 -2.23
CA LEU A 67 1.99 -8.13 -2.27
C LEU A 67 2.36 -9.59 -1.94
N LEU A 68 3.17 -10.21 -2.79
CA LEU A 68 3.63 -11.59 -2.61
C LEU A 68 4.93 -11.67 -1.81
N ASN A 69 5.08 -12.76 -1.06
CA ASN A 69 6.32 -13.14 -0.37
C ASN A 69 6.87 -12.08 0.59
N VAL A 70 5.99 -11.35 1.27
CA VAL A 70 6.38 -10.36 2.27
C VAL A 70 6.86 -11.07 3.56
N PRO A 71 8.12 -10.92 3.99
CA PRO A 71 8.68 -11.68 5.11
C PRO A 71 7.93 -11.44 6.43
N ASN A 72 7.42 -12.51 7.04
CA ASN A 72 6.65 -12.49 8.30
C ASN A 72 5.26 -11.83 8.22
N PHE A 73 4.76 -11.56 7.02
CA PHE A 73 3.42 -11.03 6.78
C PHE A 73 2.60 -11.95 5.86
N GLU A 74 1.29 -11.90 6.00
CA GLU A 74 0.36 -12.66 5.16
C GLU A 74 -0.77 -11.73 4.68
N GLY A 75 -1.23 -11.93 3.45
CA GLY A 75 -2.45 -11.26 2.96
C GLY A 75 -2.34 -9.74 2.82
N ILE A 76 -1.14 -9.20 2.61
CA ILE A 76 -0.87 -7.75 2.56
C ILE A 76 -1.36 -7.12 1.27
N ARG A 77 -2.25 -6.15 1.41
CA ARG A 77 -2.98 -5.56 0.28
C ARG A 77 -2.80 -4.06 0.22
N ILE A 78 -3.11 -3.51 -0.96
CA ILE A 78 -3.34 -2.08 -1.14
C ILE A 78 -4.85 -1.87 -1.14
N HIS A 79 -5.37 -0.99 -0.27
CA HIS A 79 -6.81 -0.76 -0.21
C HIS A 79 -7.17 0.63 0.32
N PRO A 80 -8.45 1.07 0.15
CA PRO A 80 -8.92 2.29 0.78
C PRO A 80 -8.95 2.17 2.29
N GLY A 81 -8.58 3.24 2.96
CA GLY A 81 -8.69 3.45 4.40
C GLY A 81 -8.14 4.85 4.71
N ASN A 82 -8.30 5.33 5.93
CA ASN A 82 -7.95 6.73 6.22
C ASN A 82 -7.04 6.90 7.44
N LYS A 83 -6.96 5.92 8.34
CA LYS A 83 -6.16 6.00 9.56
C LYS A 83 -5.30 4.74 9.74
N ALA A 84 -4.24 4.83 10.54
CA ALA A 84 -3.34 3.72 10.83
C ALA A 84 -4.09 2.46 11.35
N ALA A 85 -5.13 2.66 12.17
CA ALA A 85 -6.00 1.59 12.66
C ALA A 85 -6.75 0.82 11.56
N ASN A 86 -6.75 1.28 10.31
CA ASN A 86 -7.32 0.57 9.17
C ASN A 86 -6.28 -0.22 8.37
N THR A 87 -4.99 -0.10 8.69
CA THR A 87 -3.91 -0.74 7.92
C THR A 87 -3.84 -2.24 8.26
N GLU A 88 -3.69 -2.58 9.54
CA GLU A 88 -3.36 -3.94 10.00
C GLU A 88 -2.18 -4.54 9.22
N GLY A 89 -1.14 -3.74 8.95
CA GLY A 89 0.01 -4.10 8.13
C GLY A 89 -0.18 -3.95 6.61
N CYS A 90 -1.37 -3.59 6.12
CA CYS A 90 -1.61 -3.25 4.71
C CYS A 90 -1.18 -1.81 4.37
N ILE A 91 -1.20 -1.49 3.07
CA ILE A 91 -0.94 -0.13 2.56
C ILE A 91 -2.28 0.54 2.25
N LEU A 92 -2.56 1.67 2.88
CA LEU A 92 -3.68 2.53 2.52
C LEU A 92 -3.25 3.57 1.49
N VAL A 93 -4.18 4.03 0.66
CA VAL A 93 -3.94 5.06 -0.35
C VAL A 93 -4.92 6.23 -0.23
N GLY A 94 -4.51 7.44 -0.62
CA GLY A 94 -5.37 8.63 -0.64
C GLY A 94 -4.82 9.79 -1.48
N GLU A 95 -5.69 10.69 -1.94
CA GLU A 95 -5.31 11.87 -2.75
C GLU A 95 -4.69 13.00 -1.91
N THR A 96 -5.08 13.05 -0.63
CA THR A 96 -4.61 14.06 0.32
C THR A 96 -4.03 13.39 1.54
N LYS A 97 -3.16 14.11 2.26
CA LYS A 97 -2.61 13.66 3.54
C LYS A 97 -2.69 14.76 4.60
N SER A 98 -2.76 14.32 5.85
CA SER A 98 -2.48 15.12 7.05
C SER A 98 -1.76 14.23 8.07
N ALA A 99 -1.44 14.74 9.26
CA ALA A 99 -0.84 13.92 10.31
C ALA A 99 -1.67 12.65 10.57
N ASP A 100 -1.02 11.49 10.44
CA ASP A 100 -1.58 10.14 10.66
C ASP A 100 -2.85 9.80 9.86
N PHE A 101 -3.03 10.46 8.72
CA PHE A 101 -4.26 10.35 7.95
C PHE A 101 -4.04 10.56 6.44
N VAL A 102 -4.77 9.77 5.64
CA VAL A 102 -4.94 10.00 4.20
C VAL A 102 -6.41 10.18 3.86
N GLY A 103 -6.72 11.13 2.96
CA GLY A 103 -8.07 11.48 2.54
C GLY A 103 -8.39 11.03 1.12
N GLN A 104 -9.68 11.06 0.75
CA GLN A 104 -10.14 10.67 -0.60
C GLN A 104 -9.66 9.28 -1.04
N SER A 105 -9.60 8.34 -0.09
CA SER A 105 -8.96 7.03 -0.27
C SER A 105 -9.61 6.15 -1.33
N ARG A 106 -10.93 6.25 -1.51
CA ARG A 106 -11.65 5.52 -2.57
C ARG A 106 -11.27 6.06 -3.96
N VAL A 107 -11.21 7.37 -4.13
CA VAL A 107 -10.84 8.00 -5.41
C VAL A 107 -9.42 7.60 -5.81
N ALA A 108 -8.46 7.70 -4.88
CA ALA A 108 -7.08 7.28 -5.13
C ALA A 108 -6.97 5.79 -5.45
N PHE A 109 -7.69 4.96 -4.69
CA PHE A 109 -7.70 3.51 -4.93
C PHE A 109 -8.30 3.16 -6.29
N ASP A 110 -9.45 3.72 -6.66
CA ASP A 110 -10.12 3.38 -7.92
C ASP A 110 -9.23 3.78 -9.11
N ARG A 111 -8.61 4.97 -9.07
CA ARG A 111 -7.66 5.41 -10.10
C ARG A 111 -6.45 4.47 -10.23
N LEU A 112 -5.80 4.15 -9.10
CA LEU A 112 -4.67 3.23 -9.08
C LEU A 112 -5.09 1.84 -9.59
N PHE A 113 -6.22 1.32 -9.11
CA PHE A 113 -6.66 -0.03 -9.39
C PHE A 113 -6.97 -0.26 -10.88
N GLU A 114 -7.54 0.74 -11.57
CA GLU A 114 -7.70 0.68 -13.03
C GLU A 114 -6.36 0.51 -13.75
N LYS A 115 -5.33 1.28 -13.35
CA LYS A 115 -3.97 1.14 -13.93
C LYS A 115 -3.38 -0.25 -13.69
N LEU A 116 -3.53 -0.77 -12.47
CA LEU A 116 -3.04 -2.09 -12.10
C LEU A 116 -3.75 -3.20 -12.89
N LYS A 117 -5.06 -3.12 -13.08
CA LYS A 117 -5.82 -4.10 -13.88
C LYS A 117 -5.33 -4.14 -15.32
N VAL A 118 -5.12 -2.99 -15.94
CA VAL A 118 -4.62 -2.92 -17.32
C VAL A 118 -3.22 -3.53 -17.41
N ALA A 119 -2.32 -3.16 -16.51
CA ALA A 119 -0.96 -3.69 -16.50
C ALA A 119 -0.91 -5.19 -16.26
N ALA A 120 -1.72 -5.72 -15.33
CA ALA A 120 -1.74 -7.14 -14.99
C ALA A 120 -2.16 -8.06 -16.16
N VAL A 121 -2.77 -7.53 -17.22
CA VAL A 121 -3.09 -8.29 -18.43
C VAL A 121 -1.87 -8.48 -19.34
N THR A 122 -0.94 -7.53 -19.34
CA THR A 122 0.16 -7.48 -20.33
C THR A 122 1.54 -7.69 -19.73
N GLU A 123 1.72 -7.43 -18.43
CA GLU A 123 3.02 -7.47 -17.78
C GLU A 123 2.91 -7.74 -16.27
N LYS A 124 4.05 -8.07 -15.65
CA LYS A 124 4.15 -8.16 -14.19
C LYS A 124 4.21 -6.78 -13.56
N ILE A 125 3.74 -6.70 -12.30
CA ILE A 125 3.78 -5.50 -11.49
C ILE A 125 4.70 -5.75 -10.31
N PHE A 126 5.63 -4.85 -10.08
CA PHE A 126 6.51 -4.88 -8.91
C PHE A 126 6.35 -3.60 -8.11
N MET A 127 6.52 -3.71 -6.79
CA MET A 127 6.53 -2.58 -5.88
C MET A 127 7.82 -2.56 -5.07
N GLU A 128 8.58 -1.48 -5.21
CA GLU A 128 9.65 -1.13 -4.28
C GLU A 128 9.07 -0.33 -3.11
N ILE A 129 9.46 -0.69 -1.88
CA ILE A 129 9.18 0.09 -0.68
C ILE A 129 10.52 0.60 -0.15
N ALA A 130 10.67 1.94 -0.13
CA ALA A 130 11.88 2.66 0.27
C ALA A 130 11.60 3.62 1.44
#